data_AF-A0A350XCN4-F1
#
_entry.id   AF-A0A350XCN4-F1
#
_cell.length_a   1.000
_cell.length_b   1.000
_cell.length_c   1.000
_cell.angle_alpha   90.00
_cell.angle_beta   90.00
_cell.angle_gamma   90.00
#
_symmetry.space_group_name_H-M   'P 1'
#
loop_
_entity.id
_entity.type
_entity.pdbx_description
1 polymer ?
#
loop_
_entity_poly.entity_id
_entity_poly.type
_entity_poly.pdbx_seq_one_letter_code
_entity_poly.pdbx_strand_id
1 'polypeptide(L)'
;MQKLLVTGASGFLGWNLCQLAKQQWEVYGTYFSKTVEIPGVTLIKADVRDFEQIKQLFAEIKPAGVIHTAAQSSPNYCQLHPDECYPLNVTAAWNIAGLCADYSIPCVFTSTDQVFNGVNAPYRETDPVSPISHYGEQKVKAEQGMLERYPKTAACRMPLMFGIAPAGATSFIQPFIQIL
;
A
#
# COMPACT_ATOMS: atom_id res chain seq x y z
N MET A 1 23.12 -5.16 -3.60
CA MET A 1 21.78 -5.18 -4.22
C MET A 1 21.22 -3.77 -4.18
N GLN A 2 20.27 -3.41 -5.04
CA GLN A 2 19.55 -2.15 -4.86
C GLN A 2 18.58 -2.25 -3.68
N LYS A 3 18.27 -1.11 -3.06
CA LYS A 3 17.42 -1.04 -1.87
C LYS A 3 15.96 -0.80 -2.25
N LEU A 4 15.05 -1.57 -1.68
CA LEU A 4 13.61 -1.44 -1.89
C LEU A 4 12.92 -1.07 -0.58
N LEU A 5 12.12 -0.01 -0.58
CA LEU A 5 11.26 0.33 0.56
C LEU A 5 9.85 -0.20 0.32
N VAL A 6 9.36 -1.06 1.22
CA VAL A 6 7.98 -1.57 1.20
C VAL A 6 7.26 -1.04 2.44
N THR A 7 6.28 -0.16 2.25
CA THR A 7 5.45 0.28 3.40
C THR A 7 4.35 -0.73 3.68
N GLY A 8 3.98 -0.92 4.94
CA GLY A 8 2.93 -1.88 5.31
C GLY A 8 3.38 -3.34 5.23
N ALA A 9 4.68 -3.59 5.48
CA ALA A 9 5.31 -4.90 5.39
C ALA A 9 4.75 -5.97 6.34
N SER A 10 4.07 -5.56 7.42
CA SER A 10 3.37 -6.49 8.32
C SER A 10 1.94 -6.83 7.89
N GLY A 11 1.41 -6.16 6.85
CA GLY A 11 0.14 -6.50 6.24
C GLY A 11 0.25 -7.69 5.28
N PHE A 12 -0.89 -8.26 4.88
CA PHE A 12 -0.95 -9.44 4.02
C PHE A 12 -0.14 -9.29 2.72
N LEU A 13 -0.37 -8.22 1.96
CA LEU A 13 0.30 -8.00 0.69
C LEU A 13 1.77 -7.61 0.89
N GLY A 14 2.05 -6.65 1.78
CA GLY A 14 3.41 -6.20 2.07
C GLY A 14 4.32 -7.34 2.51
N TRP A 15 3.83 -8.26 3.35
CA TRP A 15 4.59 -9.43 3.78
C TRP A 15 4.96 -10.35 2.62
N ASN A 16 3.99 -10.69 1.76
CA ASN A 16 4.23 -11.53 0.58
C ASN A 16 5.20 -10.86 -0.41
N LEU A 17 5.07 -9.55 -0.63
CA LEU A 17 6.00 -8.80 -1.49
C LEU A 17 7.41 -8.78 -0.92
N CYS A 18 7.58 -8.57 0.39
CA CYS A 18 8.88 -8.64 1.05
C CYS A 18 9.54 -10.02 0.89
N GLN A 19 8.77 -11.10 1.03
CA GLN A 19 9.25 -12.47 0.89
C GLN A 19 9.77 -12.79 -0.52
N LEU A 20 9.11 -12.24 -1.55
CA LEU A 20 9.53 -12.39 -2.94
C LEU A 20 10.69 -11.46 -3.29
N ALA A 21 10.59 -10.17 -2.92
CA ALA A 21 11.54 -9.15 -3.32
C ALA A 21 12.94 -9.36 -2.71
N LYS A 22 13.06 -9.94 -1.51
CA LYS A 22 14.35 -10.17 -0.84
C LYS A 22 15.31 -11.07 -1.60
N GLN A 23 14.83 -11.81 -2.61
CA GLN A 23 15.67 -12.62 -3.49
C GLN A 23 16.52 -11.76 -4.45
N GLN A 24 16.11 -10.53 -4.71
CA GLN A 24 16.72 -9.64 -5.71
C GLN A 24 17.08 -8.25 -5.14
N TRP A 25 16.45 -7.86 -4.04
CA TRP A 25 16.57 -6.54 -3.42
C TRP A 25 17.03 -6.64 -1.97
N GLU A 26 17.73 -5.60 -1.52
CA GLU A 26 17.89 -5.34 -0.09
C GLU A 26 16.61 -4.65 0.41
N VAL A 27 15.74 -5.39 1.09
CA VAL A 27 14.38 -4.91 1.42
C VAL A 27 14.34 -4.27 2.80
N TYR A 28 13.77 -3.08 2.85
CA TYR A 28 13.41 -2.35 4.05
C TYR A 28 11.88 -2.28 4.13
N GLY A 29 11.29 -2.89 5.15
CA GLY A 29 9.84 -2.98 5.32
C GLY A 29 9.36 -2.13 6.49
N THR A 30 8.36 -1.26 6.31
CA THR A 30 7.78 -0.50 7.43
C THR A 30 6.54 -1.17 8.02
N TYR A 31 6.36 -1.07 9.33
CA TYR A 31 5.16 -1.48 10.05
C TYR A 31 4.78 -0.47 11.12
N PHE A 32 3.50 -0.42 11.51
CA PHE A 32 3.03 0.52 12.54
C PHE A 32 2.69 -0.18 13.87
N SER A 33 1.59 -0.91 13.90
CA SER A 33 1.01 -1.46 15.14
C SER A 33 1.42 -2.89 15.45
N LYS A 34 1.56 -3.73 14.43
CA LYS A 34 1.94 -5.15 14.54
C LYS A 34 3.25 -5.39 13.80
N THR A 35 4.18 -6.06 14.48
CA THR A 35 5.40 -6.57 13.85
C THR A 35 5.19 -7.99 13.36
N VAL A 36 6.04 -8.41 12.43
CA VAL A 36 6.11 -9.77 11.88
C VAL A 36 7.59 -10.14 11.75
N GLU A 37 7.91 -11.42 11.56
CA GLU A 37 9.26 -11.83 11.20
C GLU A 37 9.34 -12.12 9.71
N ILE A 38 10.33 -11.52 9.04
CA ILE A 38 10.65 -11.77 7.63
C ILE A 38 12.17 -11.92 7.52
N PRO A 39 12.72 -13.14 7.55
CA PRO A 39 14.16 -13.35 7.47
C PRO A 39 14.76 -12.72 6.22
N GLY A 40 15.84 -11.95 6.37
CA GLY A 40 16.51 -11.24 5.27
C GLY A 40 15.88 -9.88 4.89
N VAL A 41 14.95 -9.36 5.70
CA VAL A 41 14.33 -8.04 5.52
C VAL A 41 14.55 -7.20 6.77
N THR A 42 14.98 -5.96 6.60
CA THR A 42 15.09 -5.00 7.71
C THR A 42 13.72 -4.40 7.98
N LEU A 43 13.09 -4.74 9.10
CA LEU A 43 11.81 -4.18 9.50
C LEU A 43 11.97 -2.94 10.38
N ILE A 44 11.22 -1.89 10.06
CA ILE A 44 11.31 -0.59 10.72
C ILE A 44 9.93 -0.18 11.20
N LYS A 45 9.80 0.15 12.48
CA LYS A 45 8.55 0.71 13.01
C LYS A 45 8.41 2.14 12.53
N ALA A 46 7.39 2.42 11.71
CA ALA A 46 7.08 3.75 11.23
C ALA A 46 5.58 3.93 10.98
N ASP A 47 5.07 5.11 11.30
CA ASP A 47 3.74 5.55 10.90
C ASP A 47 3.84 6.32 9.59
N VAL A 48 3.22 5.81 8.53
CA VAL A 48 3.22 6.48 7.22
C VAL A 48 2.49 7.83 7.22
N ARG A 49 1.72 8.13 8.27
CA ARG A 49 1.09 9.44 8.48
C ARG A 49 2.08 10.49 8.99
N ASP A 50 3.19 10.07 9.60
CA ASP A 50 4.25 10.96 10.06
C ASP A 50 5.21 11.26 8.91
N PHE A 51 4.99 12.42 8.27
CA PHE A 51 5.78 12.83 7.11
C PHE A 51 7.27 12.96 7.41
N GLU A 52 7.65 13.56 8.54
CA GLU A 52 9.06 13.78 8.86
C GLU A 52 9.77 12.46 9.15
N GLN A 53 9.10 11.52 9.82
CA GLN A 53 9.63 10.18 10.01
C GLN A 53 9.86 9.46 8.67
N ILE A 54 8.89 9.48 7.75
CA ILE A 54 9.06 8.84 6.44
C ILE A 54 10.14 9.53 5.61
N LYS A 55 10.21 10.86 5.64
CA LYS A 55 11.26 11.62 4.97
C LYS A 55 12.66 11.28 5.49
N GLN A 56 12.81 11.13 6.81
CA GLN A 56 14.06 10.67 7.41
C GLN A 56 14.44 9.27 6.92
N LEU A 57 13.48 8.34 6.84
CA LEU A 57 13.73 7.00 6.29
C LEU A 57 14.21 7.04 4.84
N PHE A 58 13.64 7.91 4.00
CA PHE A 58 14.13 8.09 2.62
C PHE A 58 15.58 8.55 2.59
N ALA A 59 15.95 9.50 3.45
CA ALA A 59 17.32 10.04 3.52
C ALA A 59 18.35 9.00 4.02
N GLU A 60 17.96 8.17 4.99
CA GLU A 60 18.82 7.13 5.58
C GLU A 60 18.95 5.91 4.67
N ILE A 61 17.82 5.38 4.20
CA ILE A 61 17.79 4.16 3.39
C ILE A 61 18.33 4.45 1.99
N LYS A 62 17.94 5.59 1.40
CA LYS A 62 18.16 5.94 -0.02
C LYS A 62 17.62 4.84 -0.93
N PRO A 63 16.30 4.55 -0.87
CA PRO A 63 15.72 3.47 -1.66
C PRO A 63 15.86 3.77 -3.15
N ALA A 64 16.09 2.74 -3.95
CA ALA A 64 16.07 2.83 -5.41
C ALA A 64 14.67 2.54 -5.98
N GLY A 65 13.71 2.14 -5.14
CA GLY A 65 12.30 2.00 -5.49
C GLY A 65 11.43 1.89 -4.25
N VAL A 66 10.14 2.20 -4.41
CA VAL A 66 9.13 2.15 -3.33
C VAL A 66 7.92 1.35 -3.77
N ILE A 67 7.45 0.44 -2.91
CA ILE A 67 6.13 -0.18 -3.02
C ILE A 67 5.28 0.27 -1.82
N HIS A 68 4.27 1.09 -2.08
CA HIS A 68 3.38 1.61 -1.06
C HIS A 68 2.17 0.69 -0.86
N THR A 69 2.17 -0.10 0.24
CA THR A 69 1.09 -1.03 0.58
C THR A 69 0.34 -0.70 1.87
N ALA A 70 0.87 0.21 2.69
CA ALA A 70 0.22 0.63 3.93
C ALA A 70 -1.12 1.31 3.65
N ALA A 71 -2.20 0.77 4.21
CA ALA A 71 -3.56 1.32 4.09
C ALA A 71 -4.45 0.76 5.22
N GLN A 72 -5.52 1.48 5.55
CA GLN A 72 -6.71 0.88 6.14
C GLN A 72 -7.53 0.26 5.01
N SER A 73 -7.42 -1.06 4.88
CA SER A 73 -7.96 -1.80 3.74
C SER A 73 -9.36 -2.39 3.97
N SER A 74 -9.99 -2.15 5.12
CA SER A 74 -11.36 -2.59 5.40
C SER A 74 -12.37 -1.58 4.83
N PRO A 75 -13.16 -1.93 3.80
CA PRO A 75 -14.17 -1.01 3.25
C PRO A 75 -15.21 -0.62 4.29
N ASN A 76 -15.65 -1.58 5.12
CA ASN A 76 -16.61 -1.34 6.18
C ASN A 76 -16.07 -0.36 7.24
N TYR A 77 -14.79 -0.49 7.61
CA TYR A 77 -14.19 0.44 8.56
C TYR A 77 -14.09 1.86 7.96
N CYS A 78 -13.66 1.98 6.70
CA CYS A 78 -13.61 3.27 6.01
C CYS A 78 -15.00 3.90 5.82
N GLN A 79 -16.04 3.07 5.69
CA GLN A 79 -17.41 3.54 5.57
C GLN A 79 -17.91 4.18 6.88
N LEU A 80 -17.50 3.62 8.02
CA LEU A 80 -17.89 4.11 9.36
C LEU A 80 -16.97 5.21 9.89
N HIS A 81 -15.70 5.23 9.45
CA HIS A 81 -14.65 6.13 9.95
C HIS A 81 -13.87 6.80 8.80
N PRO A 82 -14.54 7.49 7.85
CA PRO A 82 -13.89 8.02 6.65
C PRO A 82 -12.76 9.02 6.98
N ASP A 83 -13.00 9.93 7.93
CA ASP A 83 -12.04 10.96 8.33
C ASP A 83 -10.78 10.38 9.00
N GLU A 84 -10.93 9.27 9.73
CA GLU A 84 -9.79 8.58 10.34
C GLU A 84 -8.94 7.84 9.29
N CYS A 85 -9.59 7.31 8.26
CA CYS A 85 -8.91 6.57 7.20
C CYS A 85 -8.19 7.49 6.22
N TYR A 86 -8.69 8.72 6.03
CA TYR A 86 -8.20 9.64 5.01
C TYR A 86 -6.69 9.99 5.16
N PRO A 87 -6.17 10.35 6.35
CA PRO A 87 -4.74 10.61 6.52
C PRO A 87 -3.84 9.43 6.11
N LEU A 88 -4.29 8.20 6.39
CA LEU A 88 -3.55 6.98 6.09
C LEU A 88 -3.66 6.58 4.61
N ASN A 89 -4.87 6.61 4.04
CA ASN A 89 -5.13 6.09 2.70
C ASN A 89 -4.83 7.10 1.59
N VAL A 90 -4.92 8.40 1.88
CA VAL A 90 -4.83 9.48 0.90
C VAL A 90 -3.61 10.36 1.14
N THR A 91 -3.55 11.03 2.30
CA THR A 91 -2.47 12.00 2.59
C THR A 91 -1.10 11.32 2.62
N ALA A 92 -0.97 10.17 3.28
CA ALA A 92 0.29 9.41 3.31
C ALA A 92 0.75 8.97 1.91
N ALA A 93 -0.19 8.55 1.06
CA ALA A 93 0.10 8.15 -0.32
C ALA A 93 0.65 9.33 -1.14
N TRP A 94 0.02 10.50 -1.02
CA TRP A 94 0.50 11.73 -1.65
C TRP A 94 1.90 12.13 -1.18
N ASN A 95 2.17 12.03 0.13
CA ASN A 95 3.46 12.34 0.71
C ASN A 95 4.56 11.41 0.17
N ILE A 96 4.26 10.10 0.08
CA ILE A 96 5.19 9.12 -0.48
C ILE A 96 5.48 9.41 -1.96
N ALA A 97 4.46 9.75 -2.76
CA ALA A 97 4.67 10.13 -4.16
C ALA A 97 5.52 11.40 -4.28
N GLY A 98 5.30 12.41 -3.43
CA GLY A 98 6.11 13.62 -3.36
C GLY A 98 7.58 13.32 -3.07
N LEU A 99 7.85 12.51 -2.04
CA LEU A 99 9.22 12.06 -1.76
C LEU A 99 9.80 11.26 -2.93
N CYS A 100 9.00 10.40 -3.59
CA CYS A 100 9.48 9.68 -4.76
C CYS A 100 9.86 10.62 -5.92
N ALA A 101 9.14 11.73 -6.10
CA ALA A 101 9.47 12.76 -7.07
C ALA A 101 10.78 13.48 -6.72
N ASP A 102 10.93 13.91 -5.46
CA ASP A 102 12.11 14.64 -4.98
C ASP A 102 13.41 13.84 -5.22
N TYR A 103 13.36 12.52 -5.01
CA TYR A 103 14.49 11.62 -5.22
C TYR A 103 14.51 10.96 -6.61
N SER A 104 13.51 11.24 -7.47
CA SER A 104 13.36 10.61 -8.80
C SER A 104 13.39 9.08 -8.79
N ILE A 105 12.75 8.46 -7.78
CA ILE A 105 12.71 7.01 -7.60
C ILE A 105 11.38 6.43 -8.10
N PRO A 106 11.36 5.25 -8.73
CA PRO A 106 10.11 4.60 -9.15
C PRO A 106 9.24 4.24 -7.95
N CYS A 107 7.93 4.46 -8.09
CA CYS A 107 6.93 4.21 -7.05
C CYS A 107 5.81 3.32 -7.60
N VAL A 108 5.48 2.26 -6.86
CA VAL A 108 4.29 1.43 -7.09
C VAL A 108 3.31 1.68 -5.96
N PHE A 109 2.07 2.01 -6.30
CA PHE A 109 0.97 2.18 -5.36
C PHE A 109 -0.03 1.04 -5.49
N THR A 110 -0.40 0.43 -4.37
CA THR A 110 -1.43 -0.61 -4.34
C THR A 110 -2.81 0.01 -4.21
N SER A 111 -3.54 0.05 -5.33
CA SER A 111 -4.93 0.47 -5.40
C SER A 111 -5.89 -0.73 -5.40
N THR A 112 -7.14 -0.55 -5.83
CA THR A 112 -8.22 -1.52 -5.73
C THR A 112 -9.10 -1.49 -6.97
N ASP A 113 -9.75 -2.60 -7.29
CA ASP A 113 -10.88 -2.68 -8.23
C ASP A 113 -12.12 -1.88 -7.77
N GLN A 114 -12.26 -1.60 -6.46
CA GLN A 114 -13.36 -0.79 -5.90
C GLN A 114 -13.34 0.69 -6.29
N VAL A 115 -12.39 1.12 -7.14
CA VAL A 115 -12.48 2.41 -7.84
C VAL A 115 -13.59 2.41 -8.90
N PHE A 116 -14.11 1.24 -9.29
CA PHE A 116 -15.20 1.07 -10.24
C PHE A 116 -16.52 0.71 -9.52
N ASN A 117 -17.66 0.88 -10.21
CA ASN A 117 -18.99 0.59 -9.67
C ASN A 117 -19.44 -0.87 -9.86
N GLY A 118 -18.69 -1.68 -10.63
CA GLY A 118 -19.03 -3.07 -10.89
C GLY A 118 -20.15 -3.33 -11.90
N VAL A 119 -20.70 -2.29 -12.56
CA VAL A 119 -21.85 -2.44 -13.48
C VAL A 119 -21.45 -2.90 -14.89
N ASN A 120 -20.33 -2.43 -15.44
CA ASN A 120 -19.92 -2.66 -16.83
C ASN A 120 -18.57 -3.39 -16.94
N ALA A 121 -18.43 -4.54 -16.29
CA ALA A 121 -17.22 -5.35 -16.39
C ALA A 121 -17.07 -6.01 -17.80
N PRO A 122 -15.84 -6.31 -18.27
CA PRO A 122 -14.55 -6.06 -17.61
C PRO A 122 -14.07 -4.61 -17.78
N TYR A 123 -13.44 -4.07 -16.73
CA TYR A 123 -12.87 -2.72 -16.74
C TYR A 123 -11.45 -2.69 -17.29
N ARG A 124 -11.13 -1.63 -18.03
CA ARG A 124 -9.78 -1.23 -18.46
C ARG A 124 -9.24 -0.13 -17.56
N GLU A 125 -7.93 0.06 -17.56
CA GLU A 125 -7.26 1.13 -16.81
C GLU A 125 -7.71 2.53 -17.26
N THR A 126 -8.09 2.66 -18.53
CA THR A 126 -8.60 3.90 -19.15
C THR A 126 -10.08 4.16 -18.88
N ASP A 127 -10.82 3.20 -18.32
CA ASP A 127 -12.24 3.38 -18.05
C ASP A 127 -12.43 4.38 -16.91
N PRO A 128 -13.52 5.17 -16.93
CA PRO A 128 -13.79 6.13 -15.88
C PRO A 128 -14.01 5.43 -14.53
N VAL A 129 -13.37 5.97 -13.49
CA VAL A 129 -13.59 5.54 -12.11
C VAL A 129 -14.95 6.02 -11.61
N SER A 130 -15.63 5.17 -10.84
CA SER A 130 -16.97 5.42 -10.27
C SER A 130 -17.10 4.62 -8.97
N PRO A 131 -16.34 4.95 -7.90
CA PRO A 131 -16.39 4.20 -6.66
C PRO A 131 -17.76 4.29 -5.99
N ILE A 132 -18.17 3.22 -5.31
CA ILE A 132 -19.46 3.11 -4.59
C ILE A 132 -19.28 3.00 -3.07
N SER A 133 -18.07 3.23 -2.57
CA SER A 133 -17.71 3.16 -1.15
C SER A 133 -16.69 4.24 -0.80
N HIS A 134 -16.64 4.67 0.48
CA HIS A 134 -15.62 5.62 0.93
C HIS A 134 -14.19 5.09 0.77
N TYR A 135 -13.98 3.78 0.90
CA TYR A 135 -12.68 3.16 0.62
C TYR A 135 -12.28 3.32 -0.86
N GLY A 136 -13.20 3.05 -1.79
CA GLY A 136 -12.97 3.24 -3.22
C GLY A 136 -12.72 4.72 -3.56
N GLU A 137 -13.50 5.64 -3.00
CA GLU A 137 -13.31 7.09 -3.16
C GLU A 137 -11.93 7.54 -2.69
N GLN A 138 -11.49 7.07 -1.51
CA GLN A 138 -10.15 7.39 -1.00
C GLN A 138 -9.05 6.84 -1.89
N LYS A 139 -9.20 5.62 -2.44
CA LYS A 139 -8.23 5.07 -3.40
C LYS A 139 -8.17 5.86 -4.70
N VAL A 140 -9.30 6.33 -5.23
CA VAL A 140 -9.32 7.25 -6.37
C VAL A 140 -8.58 8.55 -6.06
N LYS A 141 -8.84 9.17 -4.89
CA LYS A 141 -8.15 10.40 -4.46
C LYS A 141 -6.64 10.18 -4.27
N ALA A 142 -6.25 9.02 -3.76
CA ALA A 142 -4.85 8.65 -3.63
C ALA A 142 -4.19 8.52 -5.02
N GLU A 143 -4.79 7.77 -5.95
CA GLU A 143 -4.29 7.64 -7.33
C GLU A 143 -4.09 9.01 -8.00
N GLN A 144 -5.12 9.85 -7.98
CA GLN A 144 -5.08 11.19 -8.58
C GLN A 144 -3.94 12.04 -8.00
N GLY A 145 -3.91 12.21 -6.67
CA GLY A 145 -2.91 13.08 -6.06
C GLY A 145 -1.49 12.51 -6.10
N MET A 146 -1.31 11.18 -6.19
CA MET A 146 0.00 10.57 -6.44
C MET A 146 0.48 10.82 -7.87
N LEU A 147 -0.40 10.66 -8.88
CA LEU A 147 -0.05 10.88 -10.28
C LEU A 147 0.19 12.36 -10.60
N GLU A 148 -0.54 13.26 -9.96
CA GLU A 148 -0.30 14.72 -10.05
C GLU A 148 1.08 15.11 -9.51
N ARG A 149 1.49 14.52 -8.38
CA ARG A 149 2.80 14.80 -7.76
C ARG A 149 3.95 14.09 -8.47
N TYR A 150 3.72 12.87 -8.92
CA TYR A 150 4.73 12.05 -9.57
C TYR A 150 4.12 11.17 -10.66
N PRO A 151 4.09 11.65 -11.92
CA PRO A 151 3.49 10.94 -13.06
C PRO A 151 4.12 9.57 -13.38
N LYS A 152 5.30 9.27 -12.82
CA LYS A 152 5.97 7.96 -12.95
C LYS A 152 5.47 6.93 -11.93
N THR A 153 4.55 7.28 -11.05
CA THR A 153 3.89 6.33 -10.15
C THR A 153 3.06 5.33 -10.95
N ALA A 154 3.25 4.04 -10.68
CA ALA A 154 2.37 2.99 -11.20
C ALA A 154 1.29 2.65 -10.16
N ALA A 155 0.03 2.96 -10.46
CA ALA A 155 -1.11 2.55 -9.64
C ALA A 155 -1.60 1.16 -10.07
N CYS A 156 -1.47 0.16 -9.19
CA CYS A 156 -1.92 -1.20 -9.44
C CYS A 156 -3.29 -1.42 -8.79
N ARG A 157 -4.36 -1.38 -9.59
CA ARG A 157 -5.74 -1.69 -9.16
C ARG A 157 -5.90 -3.20 -9.03
N MET A 158 -5.86 -3.71 -7.80
CA MET A 158 -5.95 -5.15 -7.54
C MET A 158 -7.35 -5.54 -7.06
N PRO A 159 -7.87 -6.71 -7.50
CA PRO A 159 -9.10 -7.26 -6.95
C PRO A 159 -8.87 -7.89 -5.57
N LEU A 160 -9.89 -8.52 -5.04
CA LEU A 160 -9.81 -9.28 -3.79
C LEU A 160 -8.68 -10.32 -3.83
N MET A 161 -7.76 -10.24 -2.87
CA MET A 161 -6.59 -11.12 -2.77
C MET A 161 -6.75 -12.19 -1.70
N PHE A 162 -6.18 -13.37 -1.95
CA PHE A 162 -6.10 -14.47 -0.98
C PHE A 162 -4.73 -15.15 -1.04
N GLY A 163 -4.38 -15.90 0.00
CA GLY A 163 -3.11 -16.61 0.09
C GLY A 163 -2.63 -16.75 1.54
N ILE A 164 -1.35 -17.10 1.68
CA ILE A 164 -0.67 -17.25 2.96
C ILE A 164 -0.56 -15.88 3.64
N ALA A 165 -1.03 -15.80 4.89
CA ALA A 165 -0.93 -14.61 5.72
C ALA A 165 0.07 -14.82 6.86
N PRO A 166 0.85 -13.79 7.26
CA PRO A 166 1.67 -13.87 8.46
C PRO A 166 0.80 -13.85 9.73
N ALA A 167 1.39 -14.26 10.85
CA ALA A 167 0.75 -14.14 12.15
C ALA A 167 0.30 -12.70 12.42
N GLY A 168 -0.99 -12.51 12.75
CA GLY A 168 -1.56 -11.21 13.08
C GLY A 168 -2.15 -10.41 11.91
N ALA A 169 -2.01 -10.90 10.68
CA ALA A 169 -2.76 -10.46 9.49
C ALA A 169 -3.71 -11.56 9.01
N THR A 170 -4.70 -11.18 8.21
CA THR A 170 -5.65 -12.13 7.61
C THR A 170 -5.73 -11.90 6.11
N SER A 171 -5.86 -13.00 5.35
CA SER A 171 -6.32 -12.94 3.97
C SER A 171 -7.83 -13.17 3.93
N PHE A 172 -8.48 -12.86 2.80
CA PHE A 172 -9.93 -12.99 2.67
C PHE A 172 -10.44 -14.40 3.01
N ILE A 173 -9.69 -15.45 2.66
CA ILE A 173 -10.11 -16.85 2.83
C ILE A 173 -9.91 -17.37 4.26
N GLN A 174 -9.08 -16.71 5.07
CA GLN A 174 -8.65 -17.23 6.38
C GLN A 174 -9.82 -17.49 7.35
N PRO A 175 -10.83 -16.59 7.48
CA PRO A 175 -11.97 -16.84 8.37
C PRO A 175 -12.80 -18.06 7.96
N PHE A 176 -12.85 -18.38 6.67
CA PHE A 176 -13.61 -19.54 6.16
C PHE A 176 -12.91 -20.87 6.51
N ILE A 177 -11.58 -20.89 6.52
CA ILE A 177 -10.79 -22.09 6.85
C ILE A 177 -10.86 -22.40 8.35
N GLN A 178 -10.92 -21.39 9.21
CA GLN A 178 -10.91 -21.56 10.68
C GLN A 178 -12.22 -22.13 11.25
N ILE A 179 -13.29 -22.15 10.46
CA ILE A 179 -14.60 -22.67 10.86
C ILE A 179 -14.75 -24.17 10.52
N LEU A 180 -13.82 -24.70 9.72
CA LEU A 180 -13.72 -26.13 9.36
C LEU A 180 -12.84 -26.88 10.36
#